data_AF-A0A7X0LLV3-F1
#
_entry.id   AF-A0A7X0LLV3-F1
#
_cell.length_a   1.000
_cell.length_b   1.000
_cell.length_c   1.000
_cell.angle_alpha   90.00
_cell.angle_beta   90.00
_cell.angle_gamma   90.00
#
_symmetry.space_group_name_H-M   'P 1'
#
loop_
_entity.id
_entity.type
_entity.pdbx_description
1 polymer ?
#
loop_
_entity_poly.entity_id
_entity_poly.type
_entity_poly.pdbx_seq_one_letter_code
_entity_poly.pdbx_strand_id
1 'polypeptide(L)'
;MPIREDRPHPSKDASFSDYQRGAEVRDKYCKGCGYNLRGLMSGECPECGLPFSLTNPRTYLTSDQLGQNKLNKAVPTHRAWNFLGSIALAWIVPYGLGFLIALGFSPSTSSSPNDLVEMGCCLYIVFDPVTIVVATVCMLNALMPQRINGVAANILAGALFGGVLMAGQLILIAGFSPLVLALGIVVGLPAGLWRAHQQT
;
A
#
# COMPACT_ATOMS: atom_id res chain seq x y z
N MET A 1 -22.15 4.00 53.32
CA MET A 1 -21.09 4.69 52.55
C MET A 1 -20.20 3.62 51.95
N PRO A 2 -19.99 3.56 50.63
CA PRO A 2 -19.05 2.60 50.06
C PRO A 2 -17.62 3.06 50.40
N ILE A 3 -16.85 2.21 51.06
CA ILE A 3 -15.43 2.42 51.32
C ILE A 3 -14.76 2.35 49.94
N ARG A 4 -14.27 3.50 49.46
CA ARG A 4 -13.49 3.60 48.24
C ARG A 4 -12.11 3.05 48.58
N GLU A 5 -11.86 1.78 48.25
CA GLU A 5 -10.52 1.19 48.34
C GLU A 5 -9.64 1.88 47.29
N ASP A 6 -8.81 2.80 47.77
CA ASP A 6 -7.75 3.40 46.98
C ASP A 6 -6.75 2.31 46.59
N ARG A 7 -6.79 1.92 45.31
CA ARG A 7 -5.82 0.99 44.76
C ARG A 7 -4.43 1.60 44.89
N PRO A 8 -3.47 0.95 45.57
CA PRO A 8 -2.13 1.49 45.75
C PRO A 8 -1.48 1.71 44.38
N HIS A 9 -1.05 2.95 44.13
CA HIS A 9 -0.31 3.30 42.93
C HIS A 9 1.08 2.65 42.98
N PRO A 10 1.53 1.96 41.92
CA PRO A 10 2.84 1.36 41.89
C PRO A 10 3.92 2.44 41.99
N SER A 11 4.83 2.29 42.95
CA SER A 11 6.00 3.16 43.12
C SER A 11 6.92 3.04 41.90
N LYS A 12 7.49 4.16 41.45
CA LYS A 12 8.37 4.23 40.26
C LYS A 12 9.64 3.35 40.36
N ASP A 13 9.95 2.86 41.55
CA ASP A 13 11.13 2.05 41.84
C ASP A 13 10.81 0.55 41.91
N ALA A 14 9.59 0.14 41.54
CA ALA A 14 9.23 -1.27 41.47
C ALA A 14 10.13 -1.98 40.46
N SER A 15 10.94 -2.91 40.95
CA SER A 15 11.87 -3.69 40.15
C SER A 15 11.14 -4.41 39.02
N PHE A 16 11.76 -4.51 37.84
CA PHE A 16 11.18 -5.23 36.69
C PHE A 16 10.76 -6.67 37.04
N SER A 17 11.45 -7.28 38.02
CA SER A 17 11.12 -8.59 38.60
C SER A 17 9.78 -8.63 39.36
N ASP A 18 9.36 -7.55 40.01
CA ASP A 18 8.06 -7.49 40.70
C ASP A 18 6.89 -7.33 39.71
N TYR A 19 7.13 -6.65 38.59
CA TYR A 19 6.19 -6.61 37.47
C TYR A 19 5.98 -7.99 36.83
N GLN A 20 7.04 -8.81 36.75
CA GLN A 20 6.93 -10.19 36.26
C GLN A 20 6.21 -11.11 37.25
N ARG A 21 6.34 -10.89 38.56
CA ARG A 21 5.62 -11.68 39.58
C ARG A 21 4.12 -11.32 39.65
N GLY A 22 3.75 -10.10 39.30
CA GLY A 22 2.35 -9.70 39.05
C GLY A 22 1.78 -10.18 37.69
N ALA A 23 2.64 -10.63 36.77
CA ALA A 23 2.24 -11.08 35.44
C ALA A 23 1.72 -12.52 35.38
N GLU A 24 1.71 -13.26 36.51
CA GLU A 24 1.29 -14.66 36.55
C GLU A 24 -0.24 -14.86 36.63
N VAL A 25 -1.01 -13.81 36.91
CA VAL A 25 -2.48 -13.85 36.85
C VAL A 25 -2.98 -13.03 35.66
N ARG A 26 -2.41 -13.26 34.47
CA ARG A 26 -3.08 -12.77 33.25
C ARG A 26 -4.38 -13.53 33.09
N ASP A 27 -5.46 -12.78 32.95
CA ASP A 27 -6.77 -13.34 32.62
C ASP A 27 -6.66 -14.15 31.33
N LYS A 28 -7.16 -15.39 31.39
CA LYS A 28 -7.21 -16.34 30.27
C LYS A 28 -8.63 -16.35 29.74
N TYR A 29 -8.81 -16.33 28.43
CA TYR A 29 -10.11 -16.27 27.77
C TYR A 29 -10.32 -17.46 26.83
N CYS A 30 -11.55 -17.93 26.69
CA CYS A 30 -11.90 -18.98 25.75
C CYS A 30 -11.62 -18.54 24.31
N LYS A 31 -11.02 -19.41 23.49
CA LYS A 31 -10.77 -19.15 22.07
C LYS A 31 -12.04 -19.07 21.21
N GLY A 32 -13.08 -19.80 21.60
CA GLY A 32 -14.34 -19.85 20.86
C GLY A 32 -15.20 -18.61 21.06
N CYS A 33 -15.58 -18.33 22.31
CA CYS A 33 -16.53 -17.27 22.64
C CYS A 33 -15.89 -16.03 23.32
N GLY A 34 -14.64 -16.13 23.78
CA GLY A 34 -13.98 -15.05 24.53
C GLY A 34 -14.35 -14.97 26.03
N TYR A 35 -15.06 -15.96 26.58
CA TYR A 35 -15.43 -16.00 28.01
C TYR A 35 -14.18 -16.05 28.92
N ASN A 36 -14.22 -15.36 30.07
CA ASN A 36 -13.11 -15.35 31.02
C ASN A 36 -13.03 -16.67 31.79
N LEU A 37 -11.91 -17.38 31.66
CA LEU A 37 -11.65 -18.68 32.29
C LEU A 37 -11.03 -18.57 33.68
N ARG A 38 -10.98 -17.37 34.27
CA ARG A 38 -10.44 -17.16 35.61
C ARG A 38 -11.25 -17.93 36.65
N GLY A 39 -10.55 -18.72 37.46
CA GLY A 39 -11.15 -19.51 38.55
C GLY A 39 -11.78 -20.83 38.11
N LEU A 40 -11.86 -21.11 36.80
CA LEU A 40 -12.27 -22.43 36.31
C LEU A 40 -11.08 -23.38 36.34
N MET A 41 -11.31 -24.62 36.78
CA MET A 41 -10.39 -25.71 36.53
C MET A 41 -10.41 -26.07 35.03
N SER A 42 -9.30 -26.59 34.50
CA SER A 42 -9.23 -27.03 33.11
C SER A 42 -10.36 -28.00 32.77
N GLY A 43 -10.94 -27.86 31.58
CA GLY A 43 -12.12 -28.64 31.18
C GLY A 43 -12.79 -28.03 29.96
N GLU A 44 -14.11 -27.87 30.01
CA GLU A 44 -14.90 -27.31 28.93
C GLU A 44 -15.39 -25.90 29.26
N CYS A 45 -15.45 -25.03 28.25
CA CYS A 45 -15.98 -23.68 28.43
C CYS A 45 -17.50 -23.74 28.69
N PRO A 46 -18.02 -23.12 29.76
CA PRO A 46 -19.43 -23.21 30.12
C PRO A 46 -20.36 -22.54 29.09
N GLU A 47 -19.85 -21.57 28.33
CA GLU A 47 -20.63 -20.84 27.32
C GLU A 47 -20.72 -21.58 25.99
N CYS A 48 -19.65 -22.23 25.55
CA CYS A 48 -19.57 -22.78 24.18
C CYS A 48 -19.17 -24.26 24.10
N GLY A 49 -18.96 -24.94 25.23
CA GLY A 49 -18.55 -26.34 25.30
C GLY A 49 -17.16 -26.64 24.75
N LEU A 50 -16.37 -25.63 24.36
CA LEU A 50 -15.07 -25.84 23.75
C LEU A 50 -14.08 -26.36 24.82
N PRO A 51 -13.42 -27.51 24.61
CA PRO A 51 -12.43 -28.02 25.56
C PRO A 51 -11.20 -27.10 25.58
N PHE A 52 -10.71 -26.82 26.78
CA PHE A 52 -9.53 -26.01 27.03
C PHE A 52 -8.64 -26.63 28.12
N SER A 53 -7.35 -26.32 28.05
CA SER A 53 -6.36 -26.78 29.01
C SER A 53 -5.49 -25.61 29.49
N LEU A 54 -5.47 -25.38 30.81
CA LEU A 54 -4.70 -24.29 31.41
C LEU A 54 -3.20 -24.47 31.28
N THR A 55 -2.73 -25.71 31.11
CA THR A 55 -1.32 -26.05 30.85
C THR A 55 -0.92 -25.85 29.40
N ASN A 56 -1.88 -25.82 28.48
CA ASN A 56 -1.61 -25.63 27.06
C ASN A 56 -2.03 -24.21 26.59
N PRO A 57 -1.09 -23.26 26.42
CA PRO A 57 -1.37 -21.89 25.99
C PRO A 57 -2.00 -21.80 24.60
N ARG A 58 -2.00 -22.89 23.82
CA ARG A 58 -2.68 -22.92 22.52
C ARG A 58 -4.18 -23.11 22.64
N THR A 59 -4.74 -23.38 23.81
CA THR A 59 -6.18 -23.63 23.98
C THR A 59 -6.97 -22.41 24.49
N TYR A 60 -6.29 -21.37 24.97
CA TYR A 60 -6.90 -20.12 25.44
C TYR A 60 -6.27 -18.90 24.78
N LEU A 61 -6.93 -17.75 24.89
CA LEU A 61 -6.42 -16.43 24.51
C LEU A 61 -5.94 -15.71 25.76
N THR A 62 -4.87 -14.94 25.65
CA THR A 62 -4.52 -13.93 26.66
C THR A 62 -5.28 -12.63 26.40
N SER A 63 -5.40 -11.77 27.42
CA SER A 63 -5.95 -10.41 27.27
C SER A 63 -5.36 -9.66 26.07
N ASP A 64 -4.04 -9.78 25.89
CA ASP A 64 -3.29 -9.15 24.80
C ASP A 64 -3.75 -9.66 23.43
N GLN A 65 -3.97 -10.97 23.30
CA GLN A 65 -4.46 -11.59 22.07
C GLN A 65 -5.93 -11.26 21.78
N LEU A 66 -6.77 -11.15 22.81
CA LEU A 66 -8.18 -10.79 22.66
C LEU A 66 -8.32 -9.34 22.15
N GLY A 67 -7.49 -8.43 22.66
CA GLY A 67 -7.41 -7.04 22.20
C GLY A 67 -6.95 -6.93 20.75
N GLN A 68 -5.89 -7.65 20.39
CA GLN A 68 -5.39 -7.68 19.01
C GLN A 68 -6.41 -8.27 18.03
N ASN A 69 -7.14 -9.32 18.39
CA ASN A 69 -8.17 -9.90 17.53
C ASN A 69 -9.36 -8.95 17.29
N LYS A 70 -9.74 -8.13 18.28
CA LYS A 70 -10.77 -7.09 18.10
C LYS A 70 -10.26 -5.95 17.21
N LEU A 71 -9.02 -5.51 17.41
CA LEU A 71 -8.40 -4.46 16.60
C LEU A 71 -8.21 -4.91 15.15
N ASN A 72 -7.75 -6.14 14.92
CA ASN A 72 -7.57 -6.68 13.57
C ASN A 72 -8.89 -6.84 12.80
N LYS A 73 -10.03 -7.02 13.49
CA LYS A 73 -11.34 -7.05 12.84
C LYS A 73 -11.87 -5.65 12.50
N ALA A 74 -11.41 -4.60 13.19
CA ALA A 74 -11.93 -3.24 13.01
C ALA A 74 -11.08 -2.36 12.06
N VAL A 75 -9.93 -2.84 11.58
CA VAL A 75 -8.97 -1.98 10.85
C VAL A 75 -8.58 -2.50 9.44
N PRO A 76 -9.49 -2.60 8.45
CA PRO A 76 -9.00 -2.55 7.08
C PRO A 76 -9.60 -1.44 6.21
N THR A 77 -10.64 -0.72 6.63
CA THR A 77 -11.27 0.25 5.72
C THR A 77 -10.50 1.56 5.64
N HIS A 78 -10.16 2.20 6.76
CA HIS A 78 -9.58 3.55 6.68
C HIS A 78 -8.17 3.60 6.05
N ARG A 79 -7.31 2.60 6.32
CA ARG A 79 -5.97 2.53 5.68
C ARG A 79 -6.05 2.20 4.20
N ALA A 80 -6.98 1.34 3.78
CA ALA A 80 -7.17 1.03 2.37
C ALA A 80 -7.72 2.25 1.60
N TRP A 81 -8.66 3.00 2.18
CA TRP A 81 -9.23 4.20 1.56
C TRP A 81 -8.21 5.33 1.40
N ASN A 82 -7.37 5.57 2.41
CA ASN A 82 -6.29 6.56 2.28
C ASN A 82 -5.28 6.18 1.19
N PHE A 83 -5.02 4.87 1.01
CA PHE A 83 -4.15 4.37 -0.04
C PHE A 83 -4.76 4.50 -1.43
N LEU A 84 -6.03 4.11 -1.59
CA LEU A 84 -6.74 4.22 -2.86
C LEU A 84 -6.90 5.69 -3.29
N GLY A 85 -7.16 6.59 -2.35
CA GLY A 85 -7.25 8.03 -2.64
C GLY A 85 -5.93 8.64 -3.10
N SER A 86 -4.80 8.24 -2.51
CA SER A 86 -3.48 8.74 -2.92
C SER A 86 -3.03 8.18 -4.27
N ILE A 87 -3.36 6.91 -4.56
CA ILE A 87 -3.17 6.34 -5.91
C ILE A 87 -4.04 7.11 -6.91
N ALA A 88 -5.34 7.30 -6.64
CA ALA A 88 -6.22 8.02 -7.57
C ALA A 88 -5.71 9.45 -7.87
N LEU A 89 -5.27 10.20 -6.86
CA LEU A 89 -4.71 11.55 -7.07
C LEU A 89 -3.40 11.52 -7.88
N ALA A 90 -2.53 10.54 -7.66
CA ALA A 90 -1.29 10.38 -8.39
C ALA A 90 -1.50 10.07 -9.89
N TRP A 91 -2.66 9.51 -10.26
CA TRP A 91 -3.03 9.26 -11.66
C TRP A 91 -3.86 10.40 -12.24
N ILE A 92 -4.84 10.94 -11.51
CA ILE A 92 -5.73 11.96 -12.07
C ILE A 92 -4.98 13.27 -12.35
N VAL A 93 -4.06 13.68 -11.49
CA VAL A 93 -3.36 14.98 -11.62
C VAL A 93 -2.46 15.03 -12.87
N PRO A 94 -1.50 14.10 -13.09
CA PRO A 94 -0.62 14.19 -14.24
C PRO A 94 -1.32 13.87 -15.58
N TYR A 95 -2.25 12.91 -15.61
CA TYR A 95 -2.99 12.60 -16.85
C TYR A 95 -3.98 13.71 -17.19
N GLY A 96 -4.65 14.27 -16.18
CA GLY A 96 -5.53 15.43 -16.36
C GLY A 96 -4.77 16.65 -16.85
N LEU A 97 -3.59 16.94 -16.26
CA LEU A 97 -2.76 18.06 -16.68
C LEU A 97 -2.22 17.88 -18.10
N GLY A 98 -1.71 16.68 -18.44
CA GLY A 98 -1.25 16.37 -19.79
C GLY A 98 -2.37 16.47 -20.84
N PHE A 99 -3.58 15.99 -20.51
CA PHE A 99 -4.75 16.11 -21.37
C PHE A 99 -5.18 17.57 -21.58
N LEU A 100 -5.17 18.41 -20.53
CA LEU A 100 -5.48 19.83 -20.64
C LEU A 100 -4.47 20.57 -21.52
N ILE A 101 -3.18 20.26 -21.38
CA ILE A 101 -2.13 20.83 -22.24
C ILE A 101 -2.32 20.40 -23.70
N ALA A 102 -2.66 19.13 -23.95
CA ALA A 102 -2.94 18.61 -25.29
C ALA A 102 -4.15 19.28 -25.96
N LEU A 103 -5.15 19.69 -25.16
CA LEU A 103 -6.30 20.47 -25.64
C LEU A 103 -5.99 21.97 -25.87
N GLY A 104 -4.75 22.40 -25.67
CA GLY A 104 -4.35 23.79 -25.89
C GLY A 104 -4.64 24.73 -24.72
N PHE A 105 -5.06 24.21 -23.56
CA PHE A 105 -5.13 24.98 -22.31
C PHE A 105 -3.74 25.11 -21.70
N SER A 106 -2.82 25.75 -22.43
CA SER A 106 -1.50 26.10 -21.91
C SER A 106 -1.58 27.43 -21.15
N PRO A 107 -1.03 27.54 -19.93
CA PRO A 107 -0.84 28.82 -19.28
C PRO A 107 0.21 29.63 -20.05
N SER A 108 -0.27 30.43 -21.02
CA SER A 108 0.40 31.61 -21.59
C SER A 108 1.92 31.50 -21.76
N THR A 109 2.39 30.50 -22.50
CA THR A 109 3.80 30.42 -22.92
C THR A 109 3.90 30.71 -24.41
N SER A 110 4.82 31.59 -24.80
CA SER A 110 5.02 32.08 -26.18
C SER A 110 5.74 31.07 -27.09
N SER A 111 5.71 29.77 -26.77
CA SER A 111 6.35 28.71 -27.53
C SER A 111 5.48 28.23 -28.68
N SER A 112 6.09 27.72 -29.75
CA SER A 112 5.34 27.21 -30.89
C SER A 112 4.49 25.99 -30.45
N PRO A 113 3.29 25.80 -31.02
CA PRO A 113 2.39 24.72 -30.62
C PRO A 113 2.99 23.31 -30.79
N ASN A 114 3.99 23.16 -31.67
CA ASN A 114 4.66 21.88 -31.88
C ASN A 114 5.57 21.50 -30.72
N ASP A 115 6.21 22.47 -30.06
CA ASP A 115 7.13 22.22 -28.94
C ASP A 115 6.39 21.75 -27.68
N LEU A 116 5.16 22.23 -27.49
CA LEU A 116 4.30 21.85 -26.35
C LEU A 116 3.78 20.42 -26.46
N VAL A 117 3.45 19.95 -27.68
CA VAL A 117 3.00 18.58 -27.91
C VAL A 117 4.15 17.58 -27.69
N GLU A 118 5.35 17.90 -28.17
CA GLU A 118 6.54 17.08 -27.94
C GLU A 118 6.86 16.98 -26.44
N MET A 119 6.82 18.09 -25.71
CA MET A 119 7.09 18.11 -24.28
C MET A 119 6.04 17.35 -23.47
N GLY A 120 4.76 17.43 -23.86
CA GLY A 120 3.67 16.67 -23.25
C GLY A 120 3.82 15.15 -23.44
N CYS A 121 4.18 14.71 -24.64
CA CYS A 121 4.46 13.30 -24.94
C CYS A 121 5.65 12.77 -24.14
N CYS A 122 6.72 13.56 -24.00
CA CYS A 122 7.89 13.16 -23.20
C CYS A 122 7.55 12.97 -21.71
N LEU A 123 6.76 13.88 -21.12
CA LEU A 123 6.34 13.74 -19.72
C LEU A 123 5.46 12.51 -19.51
N TYR A 124 4.55 12.22 -20.45
CA TYR A 124 3.68 11.04 -20.37
C TYR A 124 4.49 9.73 -20.39
N ILE A 125 5.46 9.62 -21.31
CA ILE A 125 6.30 8.43 -21.45
C ILE A 125 7.19 8.19 -20.22
N VAL A 126 7.65 9.26 -19.55
CA VAL A 126 8.54 9.16 -18.39
C VAL A 126 7.79 8.86 -17.09
N PHE A 127 6.57 9.38 -16.91
CA PHE A 127 5.83 9.20 -15.66
C PHE A 127 5.06 7.87 -15.55
N ASP A 128 4.62 7.29 -16.67
CA ASP A 128 3.89 6.00 -16.73
C ASP A 128 4.66 4.79 -16.13
N PRO A 129 5.98 4.59 -16.37
CA PRO A 129 6.73 3.49 -15.74
C PRO A 129 6.77 3.57 -14.21
N VAL A 130 7.04 4.77 -13.70
CA VAL A 130 7.32 4.98 -12.27
C VAL A 130 6.04 4.77 -11.47
N THR A 131 4.90 5.24 -11.98
CA THR A 131 3.59 5.03 -11.35
C THR A 131 3.19 3.56 -11.35
N ILE A 132 3.44 2.82 -12.43
CA ILE A 132 3.17 1.37 -12.52
C ILE A 132 4.02 0.60 -11.49
N VAL A 133 5.32 0.88 -11.39
CA VAL A 133 6.20 0.19 -10.43
C VAL A 133 5.77 0.46 -8.99
N VAL A 134 5.51 1.73 -8.64
CA VAL A 134 5.08 2.10 -7.27
C VAL A 134 3.73 1.50 -6.93
N ALA A 135 2.75 1.52 -7.84
CA ALA A 135 1.45 0.91 -7.65
C ALA A 135 1.56 -0.61 -7.43
N THR A 136 2.41 -1.28 -8.23
CA THR A 136 2.60 -2.73 -8.14
C THR A 136 3.25 -3.14 -6.81
N VAL A 137 4.29 -2.44 -6.37
CA VAL A 137 4.94 -2.69 -5.07
C VAL A 137 3.96 -2.48 -3.92
N CYS A 138 3.15 -1.42 -3.98
CA CYS A 138 2.11 -1.17 -2.97
C CYS A 138 1.04 -2.27 -2.94
N MET A 139 0.58 -2.73 -4.10
CA MET A 139 -0.40 -3.83 -4.18
C MET A 139 0.17 -5.14 -3.63
N LEU A 140 1.41 -5.49 -3.99
CA LEU A 140 2.08 -6.68 -3.47
C LEU A 140 2.24 -6.62 -1.94
N ASN A 141 2.59 -5.46 -1.39
CA ASN A 141 2.73 -5.29 0.05
C ASN A 141 1.38 -5.37 0.80
N ALA A 142 0.28 -4.96 0.16
CA ALA A 142 -1.07 -5.07 0.72
C ALA A 142 -1.65 -6.50 0.63
N LEU A 143 -1.29 -7.26 -0.41
CA LEU A 143 -1.80 -8.61 -0.66
C LEU A 143 -1.02 -9.69 0.10
N MET A 144 0.25 -9.45 0.44
CA MET A 144 1.07 -10.44 1.13
C MET A 144 0.70 -10.49 2.63
N PRO A 145 0.11 -11.60 3.12
CA PRO A 145 -0.16 -11.75 4.55
C PRO A 145 1.16 -11.72 5.32
N GLN A 146 1.22 -10.97 6.42
CA GLN A 146 2.38 -10.75 7.30
C GLN A 146 3.03 -12.03 7.90
N ARG A 147 2.62 -13.22 7.44
CA ARG A 147 3.13 -14.49 7.92
C ARG A 147 4.49 -14.87 7.36
N ILE A 148 4.95 -14.22 6.29
CA ILE A 148 6.26 -14.49 5.68
C ILE A 148 7.13 -13.25 5.84
N ASN A 149 7.48 -12.92 7.09
CA ASN A 149 8.35 -11.80 7.43
C ASN A 149 9.82 -12.15 7.10
N GLY A 150 10.14 -12.18 5.82
CA GLY A 150 11.47 -11.85 5.35
C GLY A 150 11.37 -10.51 4.63
N VAL A 151 11.75 -9.41 5.27
CA VAL A 151 11.90 -8.10 4.60
C VAL A 151 12.72 -8.25 3.30
N ALA A 152 13.71 -9.14 3.31
CA ALA A 152 14.50 -9.53 2.15
C ALA A 152 13.70 -10.17 1.00
N ALA A 153 12.68 -10.99 1.29
CA ALA A 153 11.86 -11.62 0.25
C ALA A 153 10.97 -10.61 -0.47
N ASN A 154 10.43 -9.62 0.26
CA ASN A 154 9.63 -8.54 -0.33
C ASN A 154 10.50 -7.59 -1.15
N ILE A 155 11.73 -7.28 -0.69
CA ILE A 155 12.68 -6.48 -1.46
C ILE A 155 13.10 -7.20 -2.74
N LEU A 156 13.38 -8.50 -2.66
CA LEU A 156 13.80 -9.31 -3.82
C LEU A 156 12.66 -9.44 -4.85
N ALA A 157 11.43 -9.68 -4.40
CA ALA A 157 10.26 -9.73 -5.28
C ALA A 157 10.00 -8.37 -5.96
N GLY A 158 10.10 -7.27 -5.22
CA GLY A 158 9.99 -5.91 -5.77
C GLY A 158 11.08 -5.61 -6.81
N ALA A 159 12.32 -6.00 -6.54
CA ALA A 159 13.44 -5.78 -7.45
C ALA A 159 13.32 -6.59 -8.75
N LEU A 160 12.92 -7.86 -8.66
CA LEU A 160 12.73 -8.71 -9.84
C LEU A 160 11.58 -8.21 -10.72
N PHE A 161 10.46 -7.81 -10.13
CA PHE A 161 9.31 -7.32 -10.88
C PHE A 161 9.58 -5.94 -11.51
N GLY A 162 10.25 -5.04 -10.78
CA GLY A 162 10.71 -3.76 -11.30
C GLY A 162 11.68 -3.93 -12.47
N GLY A 163 12.60 -4.89 -12.39
CA GLY A 163 13.54 -5.22 -13.48
C GLY A 163 12.84 -5.70 -14.75
N VAL A 164 11.84 -6.57 -14.64
CA VAL A 164 11.07 -7.08 -15.79
C VAL A 164 10.28 -5.96 -16.47
N LEU A 165 9.66 -5.07 -15.69
CA LEU A 165 8.94 -3.91 -16.23
C LEU A 165 9.87 -2.95 -16.96
N MET A 166 11.01 -2.58 -16.35
CA MET A 166 12.01 -1.71 -17.00
C MET A 166 12.55 -2.32 -18.30
N ALA A 167 12.80 -3.63 -18.32
CA ALA A 167 13.23 -4.32 -19.53
C ALA A 167 12.16 -4.31 -20.63
N GLY A 168 10.90 -4.56 -20.29
CA GLY A 168 9.78 -4.49 -21.24
C GLY A 168 9.61 -3.10 -21.85
N GLN A 169 9.85 -2.05 -21.07
CA GLN A 169 9.76 -0.67 -21.53
C GLN A 169 10.92 -0.28 -22.45
N LEU A 170 12.15 -0.70 -22.15
CA LEU A 170 13.29 -0.51 -23.05
C LEU A 170 13.05 -1.18 -24.40
N ILE A 171 12.43 -2.37 -24.41
CA ILE A 171 12.05 -3.06 -25.64
C ILE A 171 10.98 -2.27 -26.42
N LEU A 172 9.97 -1.73 -25.74
CA LEU A 172 8.94 -0.90 -26.39
C LEU A 172 9.53 0.40 -26.96
N ILE A 173 10.38 1.10 -26.21
CA ILE A 173 11.02 2.34 -26.68
C ILE A 173 11.95 2.06 -27.87
N ALA A 174 12.76 1.00 -27.79
CA ALA A 174 13.63 0.58 -28.89
C ALA A 174 12.84 0.12 -30.12
N GLY A 175 11.68 -0.50 -29.92
CA GLY A 175 10.78 -0.93 -31.00
C GLY A 175 9.97 0.21 -31.62
N PHE A 176 9.57 1.22 -30.85
CA PHE A 176 8.82 2.38 -31.34
C PHE A 176 9.69 3.39 -32.09
N SER A 177 10.95 3.55 -31.70
CA SER A 177 11.87 4.52 -32.32
C SER A 177 11.96 4.43 -33.86
N PRO A 178 12.14 3.25 -34.49
CA PRO A 178 12.18 3.17 -35.95
C PRO A 178 10.81 3.39 -36.62
N LEU A 179 9.71 3.04 -35.96
CA LEU A 179 8.36 3.14 -36.52
C LEU A 179 7.83 4.58 -36.48
N VAL A 180 8.16 5.32 -35.41
CA VAL A 180 7.87 6.75 -35.28
C VAL A 180 8.72 7.57 -36.25
N LEU A 181 10.01 7.23 -36.42
CA LEU A 181 10.86 7.84 -37.45
C LEU A 181 10.31 7.57 -38.87
N ALA A 182 9.87 6.34 -39.15
CA ALA A 182 9.28 5.99 -40.44
C ALA A 182 7.97 6.75 -40.72
N LEU A 183 7.08 6.89 -39.73
CA LEU A 183 5.82 7.62 -39.88
C LEU A 183 6.01 9.14 -39.94
N GLY A 184 6.96 9.69 -39.17
CA GLY A 184 7.30 11.11 -39.22
C GLY A 184 7.83 11.56 -40.59
N ILE A 185 8.60 10.70 -41.26
CA ILE A 185 9.06 10.95 -42.64
C ILE A 185 7.87 10.97 -43.62
N VAL A 186 6.92 10.06 -43.48
CA VAL A 186 5.75 9.98 -44.37
C VAL A 186 4.81 11.18 -44.21
N VAL A 187 4.65 11.71 -43.00
CA VAL A 187 3.75 12.85 -42.71
C VAL A 187 4.42 14.21 -42.90
N GLY A 188 5.76 14.30 -42.84
CA GLY A 188 6.52 15.54 -43.04
C GLY A 188 6.71 15.97 -44.50
N LEU A 189 6.59 15.05 -45.46
CA LEU A 189 6.79 15.30 -46.89
C LEU A 189 5.78 16.27 -47.57
N PRO A 190 4.48 16.32 -47.22
CA PRO A 190 3.54 17.23 -47.89
C PRO A 190 3.64 18.71 -47.43
N ALA A 191 4.18 19.00 -46.24
CA ALA A 191 4.19 20.38 -45.71
C ALA A 191 5.22 21.29 -46.40
N GLY A 192 6.34 20.73 -46.89
CA GLY A 192 7.35 21.48 -47.65
C GLY A 192 6.88 21.86 -49.06
N LEU A 193 6.11 20.99 -49.72
CA LEU A 193 5.58 21.22 -51.07
C LEU A 193 4.51 22.31 -51.12
N TRP A 194 3.71 22.46 -50.07
CA TRP A 194 2.68 23.52 -50.02
C TRP A 194 3.27 24.93 -49.93
N ARG A 195 4.43 25.07 -49.25
CA ARG A 195 5.07 26.38 -49.06
C ARG A 195 5.76 26.90 -50.33
N ALA A 196 6.16 26.01 -51.23
CA ALA A 196 6.72 26.39 -52.53
C ALA A 196 5.67 26.93 -53.51
N HIS A 197 4.39 26.61 -53.34
CA HIS A 197 3.32 27.04 -54.25
C HIS A 197 2.75 28.44 -53.91
N GLN A 198 3.05 29.01 -52.75
CA GLN A 198 2.57 30.37 -52.39
C GLN A 198 3.51 31.49 -52.83
N GLN A 199 4.67 31.19 -53.42
CA GLN A 199 5.66 32.19 -53.82
C GLN A 199 5.73 32.42 -55.35
N THR A 200 4.84 31.80 -56.12
CA THR A 200 4.66 32.03 -57.57
C THR A 200 3.30 32.65 -57.83
#